data_AF-A0A661WUM1-F1
#
_entry.id   AF-A0A661WUM1-F1
#
_cell.length_a   1.000
_cell.length_b   1.000
_cell.length_c   1.000
_cell.angle_alpha   90.00
_cell.angle_beta   90.00
_cell.angle_gamma   90.00
#
_symmetry.space_group_name_H-M   'P 1'
#
loop_
_entity.id
_entity.type
_entity.pdbx_description
1 polymer ?
#
loop_
_entity_poly.entity_id
_entity_poly.type
_entity_poly.pdbx_seq_one_letter_code
_entity_poly.pdbx_strand_id
1 'polypeptide(L)'
;MNFKNLSSRELTTIIVGGIIVVGFLLWFFVIDTGQKKLDLDRRYVVKYKKGLREAKVKLRRKKILEVEYNSLISNFSNQLYKIGDMKIPDDIDDQLRIEFSKVDSIYGSSIGRARFKKIETNGVYNLFKYGLSDVQCDWKSLNAALYLIENSGQLVGFDNLSIIADTRDRKNVKTKVRMNIESFIFPDRGTKPWKMPDYSSVDNNLGKNIFQIPESMIPPAKGQHGIKPGQLPLFTRNITLTGIVKFGGKLYAIFKDKAKKKECRIGINGVISNTVPSAIVTEINQKDEYVNILYNGETFKLPLRKYREQMFTTRKPLTLLTGLRRSKPEDVQPSYNQEENIDEAHDTNSLTLITEKTEVPEDYKKTIGSYSECISKIKTWIEKVNKYNKRRFRLNVDHGMIITRLNRVSPLLKVGLQKRDVIVSIGGTRVDSNSTFTYAMNKACENGKTFSMTVMRGKKLKKVTVNLE
;
A
#
# COMPACT_ATOMS: atom_id res chain seq x y z
N MET A 1 -42.22 -58.67 67.91
CA MET A 1 -42.97 -58.26 66.70
C MET A 1 -43.62 -59.52 66.12
N ASN A 2 -44.94 -59.64 66.25
CA ASN A 2 -45.69 -60.75 65.65
C ASN A 2 -45.80 -60.50 64.15
N PHE A 3 -44.90 -61.09 63.37
CA PHE A 3 -45.04 -61.15 61.92
C PHE A 3 -46.20 -62.09 61.62
N LYS A 4 -47.38 -61.53 61.30
CA LYS A 4 -48.45 -62.28 60.65
C LYS A 4 -47.87 -62.90 59.37
N ASN A 5 -48.18 -64.17 59.11
CA ASN A 5 -47.77 -64.88 57.91
C ASN A 5 -48.24 -64.12 56.66
N LEU A 6 -47.35 -63.33 56.05
CA LEU A 6 -47.63 -62.67 54.78
C LEU A 6 -47.74 -63.73 53.68
N SER A 7 -48.73 -63.56 52.81
CA SER A 7 -48.92 -64.43 51.64
C SER A 7 -47.73 -64.31 50.70
N SER A 8 -47.31 -65.41 50.05
CA SER A 8 -46.19 -65.39 49.09
C SER A 8 -46.32 -64.29 48.02
N ARG A 9 -47.55 -63.88 47.68
CA ARG A 9 -47.83 -62.78 46.74
C ARG A 9 -47.41 -61.40 47.28
N GLU A 10 -47.61 -61.15 48.57
CA GLU A 10 -47.24 -59.89 49.21
C GLU A 10 -45.72 -59.77 49.31
N LEU A 11 -45.04 -60.87 49.63
CA LEU A 11 -43.58 -60.93 49.69
C LEU A 11 -42.94 -60.62 48.33
N THR A 12 -43.45 -61.20 47.23
CA THR A 12 -42.97 -60.89 45.88
C THR A 12 -43.17 -59.43 45.51
N THR A 13 -44.27 -58.82 45.94
CA THR A 13 -44.59 -57.43 45.60
C THR A 13 -43.63 -56.47 46.31
N ILE A 14 -43.30 -56.76 47.58
CA ILE A 14 -42.33 -55.99 48.36
C ILE A 14 -40.92 -56.11 47.78
N ILE A 15 -40.50 -57.32 47.38
CA ILE A 15 -39.17 -57.54 46.79
C ILE A 15 -39.04 -56.82 45.45
N VAL A 16 -40.03 -56.98 44.55
CA VAL A 16 -40.02 -56.32 43.24
C VAL A 16 -40.09 -54.80 43.40
N GLY A 17 -40.94 -54.30 44.29
CA GLY A 17 -41.01 -52.87 44.61
C GLY A 17 -39.70 -52.32 45.15
N GLY A 18 -39.03 -53.04 46.05
CA GLY A 18 -37.72 -52.66 46.59
C GLY A 18 -36.64 -52.57 45.51
N ILE A 19 -36.58 -53.55 44.61
CA ILE A 19 -35.60 -53.55 43.49
C ILE A 19 -35.84 -52.35 42.57
N ILE A 20 -37.11 -52.05 42.24
CA ILE A 20 -37.45 -50.90 41.39
C ILE A 20 -37.04 -49.58 42.05
N VAL A 21 -37.33 -49.40 43.33
CA VAL A 21 -36.98 -48.17 44.07
C VAL A 21 -35.45 -48.00 44.15
N VAL A 22 -34.70 -49.06 44.45
CA VAL A 22 -33.22 -49.01 44.47
C VAL A 22 -32.66 -48.71 43.08
N GLY A 23 -33.21 -49.33 42.02
CA GLY A 23 -32.83 -49.05 40.64
C GLY A 23 -33.08 -47.59 40.25
N PHE A 24 -34.23 -47.04 40.65
CA PHE A 24 -34.58 -45.64 40.38
C PHE A 24 -33.65 -44.67 41.14
N LEU A 25 -33.33 -44.97 42.40
CA LEU A 25 -32.38 -44.18 43.19
C LEU A 25 -30.97 -44.22 42.60
N LEU A 26 -30.48 -45.38 42.17
CA LEU A 26 -29.17 -45.51 41.50
C LEU A 26 -29.14 -44.73 40.18
N TRP A 27 -30.19 -44.82 39.38
CA TRP A 27 -30.28 -44.08 38.12
C TRP A 27 -30.27 -42.56 38.35
N PHE A 28 -31.07 -42.08 39.31
CA PHE A 28 -31.18 -40.65 39.57
C PHE A 28 -29.93 -40.06 40.24
N PHE A 29 -29.35 -40.77 41.22
CA PHE A 29 -28.22 -40.23 41.98
C PHE A 29 -26.86 -40.47 41.35
N VAL A 30 -26.67 -41.59 40.62
CA VAL A 30 -25.34 -41.95 40.09
C VAL A 30 -25.22 -41.61 38.61
N ILE A 31 -26.24 -41.94 37.81
CA ILE A 31 -26.15 -41.81 36.35
C ILE A 31 -26.42 -40.37 35.91
N ASP A 32 -27.52 -39.74 36.36
CA ASP A 32 -27.87 -38.38 35.94
C ASP A 32 -26.86 -37.32 36.43
N THR A 33 -26.40 -37.44 37.69
CA THR A 33 -25.39 -36.53 38.23
C THR A 33 -24.04 -36.71 37.54
N GLY A 34 -23.65 -37.94 37.20
CA GLY A 34 -22.45 -38.27 36.45
C GLY A 34 -22.47 -37.68 35.04
N GLN A 35 -23.59 -37.78 34.33
CA GLN A 35 -23.74 -37.22 32.99
C GLN A 35 -23.66 -35.68 32.99
N LYS A 36 -24.31 -35.02 33.96
CA LYS A 36 -24.23 -33.55 34.09
C LYS A 36 -22.78 -33.08 34.29
N LYS A 37 -21.98 -33.81 35.07
CA LYS A 37 -20.56 -33.48 35.27
C LYS A 37 -19.73 -33.69 34.00
N LEU A 38 -19.94 -34.80 33.28
CA LEU A 38 -19.27 -35.06 32.01
C LEU A 38 -19.60 -34.01 30.93
N ASP A 39 -20.84 -33.53 30.89
CA ASP A 39 -21.26 -32.49 29.94
C ASP A 39 -20.69 -31.11 30.27
N LEU A 40 -20.48 -30.80 31.55
CA LEU A 40 -19.75 -29.61 31.96
C LEU A 40 -18.29 -29.70 31.53
N ASP A 41 -17.62 -30.82 31.78
CA ASP A 41 -16.22 -31.03 31.39
C ASP A 41 -16.03 -30.97 29.88
N ARG A 42 -16.94 -31.57 29.10
CA ARG A 42 -16.94 -31.45 27.63
C ARG A 42 -17.05 -29.99 27.18
N ARG A 43 -17.92 -29.19 27.79
CA ARG A 43 -18.04 -27.76 27.50
C ARG A 43 -16.76 -26.98 27.83
N TYR A 44 -16.12 -27.28 28.96
CA TYR A 44 -14.84 -26.67 29.33
C TYR A 44 -13.73 -27.02 28.33
N VAL A 45 -13.61 -28.28 27.92
CA VAL A 45 -12.61 -28.73 26.93
C VAL A 45 -12.82 -28.05 25.58
N VAL A 46 -14.07 -27.90 25.12
CA VAL A 46 -14.37 -27.20 23.87
C VAL A 46 -13.99 -25.72 23.96
N LYS A 47 -14.32 -25.04 25.07
CA LYS A 47 -13.97 -23.64 25.31
C LYS A 47 -12.44 -23.45 25.36
N TYR A 48 -11.72 -24.36 26.01
CA TYR A 48 -10.27 -24.33 26.11
C TYR A 48 -9.59 -24.57 24.75
N LYS A 49 -10.08 -25.55 23.97
CA LYS A 49 -9.61 -25.80 22.60
C LYS A 49 -9.84 -24.60 21.68
N LYS A 50 -10.97 -23.89 21.83
CA LYS A 50 -11.24 -22.66 21.08
C LYS A 50 -10.23 -21.55 21.45
N GLY A 51 -9.99 -21.33 22.75
CA GLY A 51 -8.98 -20.37 23.22
C GLY A 51 -7.57 -20.67 22.72
N LEU A 52 -7.16 -21.94 22.71
CA LEU A 52 -5.88 -22.38 22.15
C LEU A 52 -5.73 -22.10 20.65
N ARG A 53 -6.81 -22.30 19.86
CA ARG A 53 -6.80 -21.97 18.43
C ARG A 53 -6.64 -20.48 18.20
N GLU A 54 -7.36 -19.65 18.96
CA GLU A 54 -7.26 -18.19 18.89
C GLU A 54 -5.86 -17.69 19.29
N ALA A 55 -5.27 -18.25 20.35
CA ALA A 55 -3.90 -17.93 20.77
C ALA A 55 -2.86 -18.31 19.71
N LYS A 56 -2.98 -19.48 19.07
CA LYS A 56 -2.11 -19.89 17.96
C LYS A 56 -2.22 -18.95 16.76
N VAL A 57 -3.42 -18.46 16.44
CA VAL A 57 -3.63 -17.47 15.37
C VAL A 57 -2.95 -16.13 15.72
N LYS A 58 -3.08 -15.66 16.98
CA LYS A 58 -2.39 -14.44 17.45
C LYS A 58 -0.86 -14.58 17.37
N LEU A 59 -0.30 -15.72 17.77
CA LEU A 59 1.15 -15.99 17.66
C LEU A 59 1.63 -16.00 16.20
N ARG A 60 0.88 -16.62 15.29
CA ARG A 60 1.21 -16.58 13.85
C ARG A 60 1.20 -15.15 13.31
N ARG A 61 0.20 -14.35 13.69
CA ARG A 61 0.13 -12.93 13.32
C ARG A 61 1.31 -12.12 13.86
N LYS A 62 1.72 -12.36 15.11
CA LYS A 62 2.91 -11.73 15.70
C LYS A 62 4.18 -12.03 14.89
N LYS A 63 4.40 -13.31 14.52
CA LYS A 63 5.55 -13.71 13.69
C LYS A 63 5.53 -13.07 12.30
N ILE A 64 4.36 -12.96 11.66
CA ILE A 64 4.23 -12.29 10.36
C ILE A 64 4.59 -10.81 10.48
N LEU A 65 4.08 -10.13 11.52
CA LEU A 65 4.37 -8.72 11.77
C LEU A 65 5.86 -8.47 12.08
N GLU A 66 6.52 -9.40 12.77
CA GLU A 66 7.95 -9.32 13.05
C GLU A 66 8.80 -9.44 11.79
N VAL A 67 8.43 -10.35 10.86
CA VAL A 67 9.07 -10.46 9.54
C VAL A 67 8.82 -9.19 8.70
N GLU A 68 7.60 -8.67 8.69
CA GLU A 68 7.28 -7.41 8.01
C GLU A 68 8.07 -6.24 8.58
N TYR A 69 8.15 -6.11 9.90
CA TYR A 69 8.93 -5.09 10.60
C TYR A 69 10.42 -5.15 10.24
N ASN A 70 11.03 -6.34 10.29
CA ASN A 70 12.44 -6.52 9.91
C ASN A 70 12.69 -6.19 8.42
N SER A 71 11.75 -6.54 7.54
CA SER A 71 11.84 -6.16 6.13
C SER A 71 11.76 -4.63 5.94
N LEU A 72 10.98 -3.95 6.78
CA LEU A 72 10.80 -2.49 6.74
C LEU A 72 12.05 -1.79 7.27
N ILE A 73 12.68 -2.30 8.34
CA ILE A 73 13.98 -1.84 8.83
C ILE A 73 15.04 -2.01 7.75
N SER A 74 15.12 -3.18 7.09
CA SER A 74 16.10 -3.41 6.02
C SER A 74 15.90 -2.46 4.84
N ASN A 75 14.65 -2.22 4.43
CA ASN A 75 14.35 -1.25 3.38
C ASN A 75 14.73 0.18 3.80
N PHE A 76 14.47 0.56 5.06
CA PHE A 76 14.82 1.87 5.58
C PHE A 76 16.34 2.06 5.68
N SER A 77 17.07 1.04 6.18
CA SER A 77 18.53 1.04 6.23
C SER A 77 19.14 1.16 4.83
N ASN A 78 18.63 0.41 3.84
CA ASN A 78 19.07 0.52 2.44
C ASN A 78 18.78 1.91 1.84
N GLN A 79 17.71 2.59 2.26
CA GLN A 79 17.44 3.96 1.87
C GLN A 79 18.41 4.94 2.57
N LEU A 80 18.75 4.72 3.83
CA LEU A 80 19.72 5.52 4.58
C LEU A 80 21.14 5.42 4.00
N TYR A 81 21.58 4.22 3.61
CA TYR A 81 22.89 4.06 2.94
C TYR A 81 22.97 4.85 1.63
N LYS A 82 21.88 4.91 0.87
CA LYS A 82 21.81 5.76 -0.34
C LYS A 82 21.87 7.27 -0.03
N ILE A 83 21.49 7.68 1.18
CA ILE A 83 21.57 9.08 1.62
C ILE A 83 23.01 9.42 2.03
N GLY A 84 23.73 8.48 2.67
CA GLY A 84 25.13 8.66 3.06
C GLY A 84 26.09 8.91 1.89
N ASP A 85 25.77 8.38 0.71
CA ASP A 85 26.60 8.55 -0.51
C ASP A 85 26.34 9.86 -1.27
N MET A 86 25.40 10.70 -0.84
CA MET A 86 25.20 12.02 -1.47
C MET A 86 26.30 13.00 -1.04
N LYS A 87 27.25 13.23 -1.96
CA LYS A 87 28.13 14.40 -1.90
C LYS A 87 27.29 15.66 -2.14
N ILE A 88 27.06 16.43 -1.09
CA ILE A 88 26.48 17.75 -1.21
C ILE A 88 27.55 18.65 -1.84
N PRO A 89 27.21 19.43 -2.88
CA PRO A 89 28.15 20.37 -3.47
C PRO A 89 28.68 21.34 -2.41
N ASP A 90 30.00 21.53 -2.36
CA ASP A 90 30.64 22.43 -1.39
C ASP A 90 30.21 23.90 -1.58
N ASP A 91 29.56 24.23 -2.70
CA ASP A 91 29.12 25.58 -3.10
C ASP A 91 27.64 25.90 -2.80
N ILE A 92 26.93 25.06 -2.03
CA ILE A 92 25.49 25.26 -1.80
C ILE A 92 25.16 26.59 -1.11
N ASP A 93 26.04 27.07 -0.23
CA ASP A 93 25.90 28.38 0.42
C ASP A 93 26.01 29.53 -0.59
N ASP A 94 26.88 29.41 -1.59
CA ASP A 94 27.06 30.41 -2.63
C ASP A 94 25.84 30.45 -3.57
N GLN A 95 25.30 29.28 -3.93
CA GLN A 95 24.08 29.19 -4.74
C GLN A 95 22.87 29.82 -4.02
N LEU A 96 22.69 29.55 -2.73
CA LEU A 96 21.61 30.15 -1.95
C LEU A 96 21.78 31.67 -1.83
N ARG A 97 23.01 32.18 -1.63
CA ARG A 97 23.30 33.62 -1.61
C ARG A 97 22.95 34.29 -2.94
N ILE A 98 23.28 33.66 -4.07
CA ILE A 98 22.94 34.15 -5.40
C ILE A 98 21.42 34.24 -5.56
N GLU A 99 20.67 33.20 -5.21
CA GLU A 99 19.20 33.23 -5.31
C GLU A 99 18.56 34.26 -4.37
N PHE A 100 19.03 34.38 -3.12
CA PHE A 100 18.51 35.40 -2.21
C PHE A 100 18.86 36.82 -2.63
N SER A 101 20.02 37.06 -3.27
CA SER A 101 20.35 38.36 -3.84
C SER A 101 19.37 38.77 -4.96
N LYS A 102 18.86 37.79 -5.74
CA LYS A 102 17.83 38.05 -6.76
C LYS A 102 16.53 38.49 -6.08
N VAL A 103 16.12 37.82 -5.00
CA VAL A 103 14.93 38.20 -4.22
C VAL A 103 15.09 39.61 -3.65
N ASP A 104 16.25 39.92 -3.06
CA ASP A 104 16.56 41.26 -2.54
C ASP A 104 16.47 42.34 -3.62
N SER A 105 16.96 42.07 -4.83
CA SER A 105 16.87 43.01 -5.95
C SER A 105 15.44 43.26 -6.42
N ILE A 106 14.57 42.24 -6.40
CA ILE A 106 13.20 42.31 -6.91
C ILE A 106 12.28 43.00 -5.89
N TYR A 107 12.48 42.73 -4.60
CA TYR A 107 11.53 43.12 -3.57
C TYR A 107 12.09 44.14 -2.56
N GLY A 108 13.33 44.57 -2.71
CA GLY A 108 13.98 45.50 -1.78
C GLY A 108 14.19 44.88 -0.38
N SER A 109 14.28 43.56 -0.29
CA SER A 109 14.52 42.84 0.96
C SER A 109 16.01 42.82 1.35
N SER A 110 16.29 42.30 2.55
CA SER A 110 17.65 42.13 3.08
C SER A 110 17.98 40.67 3.40
N ILE A 111 17.32 39.73 2.72
CA ILE A 111 17.42 38.28 2.93
C ILE A 111 18.84 37.78 2.60
N GLY A 112 19.48 38.33 1.56
CA GLY A 112 20.85 38.03 1.19
C GLY A 112 21.89 38.47 2.22
N ARG A 113 21.51 39.29 3.21
CA ARG A 113 22.37 39.65 4.35
C ARG A 113 22.21 38.71 5.55
N ALA A 114 21.32 37.71 5.46
CA ALA A 114 21.17 36.71 6.51
C ALA A 114 22.48 35.95 6.73
N ARG A 115 22.86 35.74 7.99
CA ARG A 115 24.03 34.93 8.32
C ARG A 115 23.66 33.46 8.28
N PHE A 116 24.18 32.74 7.30
CA PHE A 116 24.14 31.28 7.28
C PHE A 116 25.20 30.75 8.24
N LYS A 117 24.79 29.95 9.24
CA LYS A 117 25.71 29.23 10.12
C LYS A 117 25.52 27.74 9.87
N LYS A 118 26.52 27.09 9.27
CA LYS A 118 26.58 25.63 9.16
C LYS A 118 26.68 25.05 10.58
N ILE A 119 25.67 24.30 11.01
CA ILE A 119 25.73 23.51 12.24
C ILE A 119 25.82 22.05 11.80
N GLU A 120 27.00 21.46 11.94
CA GLU A 120 27.20 20.04 11.67
C GLU A 120 26.64 19.25 12.85
N THR A 121 25.71 18.32 12.59
CA THR A 121 25.24 17.37 13.61
C THR A 121 25.93 16.02 13.47
N ASN A 122 26.10 15.34 14.61
CA ASN A 122 26.83 14.10 14.83
C ASN A 122 26.74 13.07 13.68
N GLY A 123 27.71 13.07 12.76
CA GLY A 123 28.26 11.98 11.92
C GLY A 123 27.35 10.98 11.18
N VAL A 124 26.05 10.97 11.44
CA VAL A 124 25.04 9.99 11.00
C VAL A 124 23.99 10.68 10.14
N TYR A 125 23.80 11.97 10.35
CA TYR A 125 22.90 12.81 9.58
C TYR A 125 23.67 14.07 9.17
N ASN A 126 23.94 14.22 7.86
CA ASN A 126 24.36 15.49 7.27
C ASN A 126 23.15 16.45 7.30
N LEU A 127 22.70 16.83 8.50
CA LEU A 127 21.60 17.76 8.70
C LEU A 127 22.17 19.18 8.58
N PHE A 128 21.56 20.00 7.71
CA PHE A 128 21.90 21.42 7.60
C PHE A 128 20.85 22.22 8.34
N LYS A 129 21.21 22.71 9.54
CA LYS A 129 20.41 23.74 10.21
C LYS A 129 20.83 25.11 9.65
N TYR A 130 19.86 25.88 9.18
CA TYR A 130 20.05 27.25 8.72
C TYR A 130 19.36 28.20 9.71
N GLY A 131 20.11 29.11 10.33
CA GLY A 131 19.53 30.19 11.11
C GLY A 131 19.26 31.41 10.22
N LEU A 132 18.00 31.80 10.06
CA LEU A 132 17.62 33.10 9.48
C LEU A 132 17.29 34.05 10.64
N SER A 133 18.33 34.67 11.19
CA SER A 133 18.20 35.67 12.25
C SER A 133 18.18 37.09 11.69
N ASP A 134 17.25 37.92 12.21
CA ASP A 134 17.19 39.38 12.00
C ASP A 134 16.98 39.84 10.55
N VAL A 135 16.20 39.08 9.77
CA VAL A 135 15.83 39.50 8.41
C VAL A 135 14.63 40.43 8.46
N GLN A 136 14.80 41.66 7.95
CA GLN A 136 13.69 42.56 7.64
C GLN A 136 13.28 42.34 6.19
N CYS A 137 12.06 41.83 6.01
CA CYS A 137 11.48 41.64 4.69
C CYS A 137 9.97 41.90 4.74
N ASP A 138 9.41 42.30 3.60
CA ASP A 138 7.96 42.37 3.45
C ASP A 138 7.38 40.96 3.23
N TRP A 139 6.06 40.82 3.40
CA TRP A 139 5.40 39.51 3.28
C TRP A 139 5.58 38.87 1.90
N LYS A 140 5.67 39.69 0.84
CA LYS A 140 5.86 39.22 -0.54
C LYS A 140 7.25 38.60 -0.72
N SER A 141 8.29 39.24 -0.18
CA SER A 141 9.65 38.71 -0.17
C SER A 141 9.77 37.43 0.64
N LEU A 142 9.13 37.36 1.81
CA LEU A 142 9.15 36.17 2.65
C LEU A 142 8.53 34.98 1.91
N ASN A 143 7.37 35.17 1.29
CA ASN A 143 6.70 34.12 0.53
C ASN A 143 7.53 33.67 -0.69
N ALA A 144 8.17 34.61 -1.39
CA ALA A 144 9.06 34.30 -2.51
C ALA A 144 10.29 33.49 -2.06
N ALA A 145 10.89 33.85 -0.93
CA ALA A 145 12.03 33.13 -0.36
C ALA A 145 11.65 31.72 0.10
N LEU A 146 10.51 31.57 0.80
CA LEU A 146 10.00 30.25 1.21
C LEU A 146 9.71 29.36 0.00
N TYR A 147 9.12 29.93 -1.06
CA TYR A 147 8.85 29.23 -2.31
C TYR A 147 10.12 28.80 -3.04
N LEU A 148 11.18 29.63 -3.05
CA LEU A 148 12.48 29.25 -3.62
C LEU A 148 13.14 28.11 -2.85
N ILE A 149 13.08 28.16 -1.52
CA ILE A 149 13.61 27.08 -0.68
C ILE A 149 12.84 25.78 -0.93
N GLU A 150 11.50 25.82 -0.98
CA GLU A 150 10.69 24.65 -1.30
C GLU A 150 11.02 24.06 -2.71
N ASN A 151 11.21 24.91 -3.72
CA ASN A 151 11.51 24.47 -5.09
C ASN A 151 12.96 24.02 -5.31
N SER A 152 13.89 24.42 -4.45
CA SER A 152 15.27 23.91 -4.47
C SER A 152 15.33 22.39 -4.28
N GLY A 153 14.28 21.79 -3.70
CA GLY A 153 14.20 20.37 -3.37
C GLY A 153 14.60 20.05 -1.93
N GLN A 154 14.80 21.08 -1.10
CA GLN A 154 15.02 20.96 0.34
C GLN A 154 13.67 20.97 1.07
N LEU A 155 13.39 19.96 1.88
CA LEU A 155 12.22 19.95 2.76
C LEU A 155 12.58 20.74 4.02
N VAL A 156 11.89 21.86 4.24
CA VAL A 156 12.12 22.70 5.41
C VAL A 156 11.16 22.31 6.53
N GLY A 157 11.70 21.82 7.64
CA GLY A 157 11.04 21.89 8.94
C GLY A 157 11.32 23.24 9.58
N PHE A 158 10.29 23.92 10.08
CA PHE A 158 10.47 25.10 10.91
C PHE A 158 10.46 24.65 12.37
N ASP A 159 11.59 24.75 13.04
CA ASP A 159 11.69 24.34 14.44
C ASP A 159 11.16 25.47 15.34
N ASN A 160 11.42 26.72 14.97
CA ASN A 160 10.82 27.91 15.61
C ASN A 160 10.71 29.06 14.60
N LEU A 161 9.47 29.48 14.29
CA LEU A 161 9.16 30.68 13.52
C LEU A 161 8.57 31.75 14.46
N SER A 162 9.31 32.84 14.67
CA SER A 162 8.84 34.01 15.40
C SER A 162 8.74 35.19 14.43
N ILE A 163 7.51 35.62 14.16
CA ILE A 163 7.24 36.80 13.35
C ILE A 163 6.95 37.95 14.31
N ILE A 164 7.84 38.93 14.36
CA ILE A 164 7.64 40.15 15.13
C ILE A 164 7.27 41.25 14.14
N ALA A 165 5.99 41.61 14.10
CA ALA A 165 5.53 42.73 13.28
C ALA A 165 5.94 44.04 13.97
N ASP A 166 6.69 44.90 13.27
CA ASP A 166 6.94 46.26 13.75
C ASP A 166 5.75 47.14 13.39
N THR A 167 4.87 47.38 14.36
CA THR A 167 3.60 48.11 14.16
C THR A 167 3.77 49.63 14.13
N ARG A 168 5.00 50.15 14.24
CA ARG A 168 5.26 51.59 14.27
C ARG A 168 5.05 52.25 12.90
N ASP A 169 5.15 51.49 11.82
CA ASP A 169 5.05 52.01 10.45
C ASP A 169 3.71 51.58 9.81
N ARG A 170 2.66 52.38 10.04
CA ARG A 170 1.27 52.07 9.58
C ARG A 170 1.13 51.95 8.05
N LYS A 171 2.08 52.50 7.28
CA LYS A 171 2.02 52.50 5.81
C LYS A 171 2.80 51.34 5.18
N ASN A 172 3.80 50.80 5.87
CA ASN A 172 4.63 49.69 5.40
C ASN A 172 4.95 48.78 6.59
N VAL A 173 4.10 47.78 6.85
CA VAL A 173 4.33 46.81 7.92
C VAL A 173 5.58 46.00 7.60
N LYS A 174 6.74 46.42 8.13
CA LYS A 174 7.97 45.66 8.06
C LYS A 174 7.92 44.60 9.16
N THR A 175 7.86 43.34 8.76
CA THR A 175 7.94 42.22 9.70
C THR A 175 9.39 41.86 9.93
N LYS A 176 9.83 41.92 11.18
CA LYS A 176 11.11 41.36 11.59
C LYS A 176 10.87 39.87 11.84
N VAL A 177 11.37 39.04 10.93
CA VAL A 177 11.22 37.58 11.04
C VAL A 177 12.47 37.02 11.68
N ARG A 178 12.28 36.28 12.77
CA ARG A 178 13.31 35.38 13.33
C ARG A 178 12.85 33.95 13.05
N MET A 179 13.59 33.25 12.21
CA MET A 179 13.24 31.90 11.81
C MET A 179 14.44 30.99 11.93
N ASN A 180 14.30 29.93 12.73
CA ASN A 180 15.24 28.81 12.69
C ASN A 180 14.68 27.79 11.69
N ILE A 181 15.35 27.66 10.56
CA ILE A 181 15.04 26.67 9.52
C ILE A 181 15.89 25.42 9.76
N GLU A 182 15.24 24.28 9.87
CA GLU A 182 15.89 22.98 9.77
C GLU A 182 15.57 22.39 8.39
N SER A 183 16.59 22.25 7.54
CA SER A 183 16.39 21.67 6.21
C SER A 183 16.81 20.20 6.20
N PHE A 184 15.97 19.38 5.58
CA PHE A 184 16.22 17.98 5.30
C PHE A 184 16.36 17.83 3.78
N ILE A 185 17.53 17.37 3.32
CA ILE A 185 17.77 17.10 1.90
C ILE A 185 17.31 15.66 1.63
N PHE A 186 16.33 15.47 0.73
CA PHE A 186 15.90 14.15 0.27
C PHE A 186 16.29 13.92 -1.21
N PRO A 187 16.76 12.72 -1.57
CA PRO A 187 17.37 12.45 -2.88
C PRO A 187 16.40 12.44 -4.09
N ASP A 188 15.09 12.25 -3.90
CA ASP A 188 14.21 11.92 -5.02
C ASP A 188 13.29 13.09 -5.45
N ARG A 189 13.72 13.83 -6.48
CA ARG A 189 12.81 14.60 -7.35
C ARG A 189 11.98 13.60 -8.17
N GLY A 190 10.77 13.26 -7.75
CA GLY A 190 9.89 12.53 -8.68
C GLY A 190 8.63 11.84 -8.18
N THR A 191 8.39 11.66 -6.88
CA THR A 191 7.16 10.99 -6.42
C THR A 191 6.50 11.73 -5.25
N LYS A 192 5.40 12.43 -5.53
CA LYS A 192 4.49 13.05 -4.53
C LYS A 192 3.99 12.01 -3.50
N PRO A 193 3.41 12.47 -2.37
CA PRO A 193 4.07 13.08 -1.23
C PRO A 193 4.06 12.09 -0.05
N TRP A 194 5.09 12.15 0.79
CA TRP A 194 4.96 11.64 2.14
C TRP A 194 3.85 12.45 2.84
N LYS A 195 2.94 11.78 3.57
CA LYS A 195 1.98 12.49 4.42
C LYS A 195 2.79 13.17 5.52
N MET A 196 2.54 14.47 5.71
CA MET A 196 2.94 15.22 6.90
C MET A 196 2.71 14.35 8.14
N PRO A 197 3.70 14.16 9.03
CA PRO A 197 3.44 13.47 10.29
C PRO A 197 2.34 14.25 11.00
N ASP A 198 1.32 13.54 11.49
CA ASP A 198 0.34 14.13 12.37
C ASP A 198 1.12 14.67 13.57
N TYR A 199 1.29 15.98 13.65
CA TYR A 199 1.69 16.63 14.89
C TYR A 199 0.58 16.35 15.87
N SER A 200 0.72 15.26 16.64
CA SER A 200 -0.04 15.09 17.87
C SER A 200 0.43 16.18 18.82
N SER A 201 -0.23 17.33 18.72
CA SER A 201 -0.42 18.36 19.72
C SER A 201 0.29 18.08 21.05
N VAL A 202 1.53 18.56 21.15
CA VAL A 202 2.02 19.07 22.42
C VAL A 202 1.34 20.43 22.56
N ASP A 203 0.50 20.55 23.59
CA ASP A 203 -0.30 21.70 23.99
C ASP A 203 -1.31 22.29 22.98
N ASN A 204 -2.54 21.78 23.05
CA ASN A 204 -3.73 22.30 22.36
C ASN A 204 -4.12 23.75 22.75
N ASN A 205 -3.46 24.36 23.73
CA ASN A 205 -3.74 25.73 24.16
C ASN A 205 -2.83 26.79 23.52
N LEU A 206 -1.63 26.43 23.04
CA LEU A 206 -0.77 27.40 22.32
C LEU A 206 -1.11 27.50 20.82
N GLY A 207 -1.49 26.39 20.18
CA GLY A 207 -1.70 26.33 18.73
C GLY A 207 -2.95 27.06 18.22
N LYS A 208 -3.92 27.38 19.07
CA LYS A 208 -5.19 28.01 18.65
C LYS A 208 -5.09 29.53 18.39
N ASN A 209 -4.07 30.20 18.92
CA ASN A 209 -3.95 31.66 18.81
C ASN A 209 -2.97 32.15 17.73
N ILE A 210 -2.22 31.25 17.07
CA ILE A 210 -1.16 31.64 16.13
C ILE A 210 -1.71 31.97 14.72
N PHE A 211 -2.94 31.53 14.39
CA PHE A 211 -3.53 31.70 13.05
C PHE A 211 -4.92 32.33 13.03
N GLN A 212 -5.36 32.98 14.12
CA GLN A 212 -6.56 33.83 14.05
C GLN A 212 -6.17 35.19 13.47
N ILE A 213 -6.41 35.33 12.16
CA ILE A 213 -6.42 36.64 11.49
C ILE A 213 -7.52 37.47 12.18
N PRO A 214 -7.24 38.67 12.72
CA PRO A 214 -8.30 39.56 13.20
C PRO A 214 -9.30 39.75 12.06
N GLU A 215 -10.61 39.64 12.31
CA GLU A 215 -11.63 39.80 11.24
C GLU A 215 -11.46 41.12 10.47
N SER A 216 -10.89 42.15 11.11
CA SER A 216 -10.52 43.43 10.51
C SER A 216 -9.39 43.39 9.47
N MET A 217 -8.63 42.29 9.39
CA MET A 217 -7.53 42.07 8.45
C MET A 217 -7.87 41.12 7.29
N ILE A 218 -9.07 40.51 7.29
CA ILE A 218 -9.56 39.73 6.15
C ILE A 218 -10.11 40.73 5.13
N PRO A 219 -9.47 40.96 3.97
CA PRO A 219 -10.08 41.80 2.95
C PRO A 219 -11.44 41.21 2.58
N PRO A 220 -12.51 42.03 2.40
CA PRO A 220 -13.79 41.50 1.95
C PRO A 220 -13.53 40.67 0.70
N ALA A 221 -14.02 39.43 0.68
CA ALA A 221 -13.77 38.49 -0.39
C ALA A 221 -14.04 39.22 -1.71
N LYS A 222 -12.98 39.49 -2.49
CA LYS A 222 -13.11 40.11 -3.82
C LYS A 222 -14.17 39.31 -4.54
N GLY A 223 -15.26 39.98 -4.91
CA GLY A 223 -16.54 39.36 -5.25
C GLY A 223 -16.34 38.04 -5.97
N GLN A 224 -16.72 36.93 -5.32
CA GLN A 224 -16.87 35.67 -6.03
C GLN A 224 -17.79 36.00 -7.18
N HIS A 225 -17.30 35.89 -8.42
CA HIS A 225 -18.13 36.04 -9.59
C HIS A 225 -19.29 35.07 -9.40
N GLY A 226 -20.48 35.60 -9.07
CA GLY A 226 -21.67 34.80 -8.84
C GLY A 226 -21.79 33.83 -10.00
N ILE A 227 -21.81 32.53 -9.69
CA ILE A 227 -22.05 31.52 -10.70
C ILE A 227 -23.40 31.88 -11.30
N LYS A 228 -23.43 32.24 -12.59
CA LYS A 228 -24.68 32.62 -13.24
C LYS A 228 -25.68 31.46 -13.05
N PRO A 229 -26.94 31.72 -12.69
CA PRO A 229 -27.93 30.67 -12.51
C PRO A 229 -27.97 29.77 -13.74
N GLY A 230 -27.74 28.46 -13.53
CA GLY A 230 -27.65 27.45 -14.59
C GLY A 230 -26.22 27.07 -15.04
N GLN A 231 -25.17 27.79 -14.60
CA GLN A 231 -23.80 27.39 -14.89
C GLN A 231 -23.31 26.33 -13.89
N LEU A 232 -22.83 25.19 -14.40
CA LEU A 232 -22.26 24.14 -13.55
C LEU A 232 -20.92 24.58 -12.93
N PRO A 233 -20.63 24.23 -11.67
CA PRO A 233 -19.35 24.52 -11.02
C PRO A 233 -18.16 23.92 -11.77
N LEU A 234 -17.00 24.56 -11.73
CA LEU A 234 -15.80 24.09 -12.45
C LEU A 234 -15.40 22.64 -12.11
N PHE A 235 -15.65 22.18 -10.88
CA PHE A 235 -15.31 20.82 -10.46
C PHE A 235 -16.06 19.74 -11.26
N THR A 236 -17.24 20.05 -11.79
CA THR A 236 -18.05 19.14 -12.62
C THR A 236 -17.35 18.76 -13.92
N ARG A 237 -16.34 19.51 -14.36
CA ARG A 237 -15.49 19.13 -15.50
C ARG A 237 -14.69 17.86 -15.23
N ASN A 238 -14.27 17.67 -13.97
CA ASN A 238 -13.42 16.57 -13.53
C ASN A 238 -14.20 15.39 -12.94
N ILE A 239 -15.45 15.61 -12.52
CA ILE A 239 -16.28 14.60 -11.89
C ILE A 239 -17.53 14.37 -12.73
N THR A 240 -17.73 13.13 -13.17
CA THR A 240 -18.92 12.75 -13.94
C THR A 240 -19.72 11.68 -13.21
N LEU A 241 -21.04 11.88 -13.07
CA LEU A 241 -21.95 10.86 -12.60
C LEU A 241 -22.07 9.76 -13.67
N THR A 242 -21.62 8.55 -13.35
CA THR A 242 -21.57 7.41 -14.27
C THR A 242 -22.61 6.34 -13.96
N GLY A 243 -23.23 6.35 -12.78
CA GLY A 243 -24.28 5.40 -12.43
C GLY A 243 -25.00 5.77 -11.15
N ILE A 244 -26.21 5.24 -10.98
CA ILE A 244 -26.95 5.23 -9.71
C ILE A 244 -27.29 3.77 -9.43
N VAL A 245 -26.95 3.29 -8.22
CA VAL A 245 -27.15 1.88 -7.85
C VAL A 245 -27.82 1.77 -6.48
N LYS A 246 -28.66 0.74 -6.31
CA LYS A 246 -29.27 0.39 -5.02
C LYS A 246 -28.49 -0.76 -4.39
N PHE A 247 -27.98 -0.56 -3.18
CA PHE A 247 -27.25 -1.57 -2.42
C PHE A 247 -27.79 -1.64 -0.99
N GLY A 248 -28.25 -2.81 -0.56
CA GLY A 248 -28.84 -2.99 0.77
C GLY A 248 -30.04 -2.06 1.03
N GLY A 249 -30.86 -1.80 0.01
CA GLY A 249 -32.01 -0.90 0.11
C GLY A 249 -31.69 0.60 -0.01
N LYS A 250 -30.42 1.00 0.11
CA LYS A 250 -29.97 2.41 0.03
C LYS A 250 -29.48 2.76 -1.38
N LEU A 251 -29.70 4.01 -1.80
CA LEU A 251 -29.21 4.53 -3.09
C LEU A 251 -27.78 5.06 -2.94
N TYR A 252 -26.97 4.81 -3.97
CA TYR A 252 -25.60 5.28 -4.11
C TYR A 252 -25.39 5.87 -5.49
N ALA A 253 -24.75 7.04 -5.54
CA ALA A 253 -24.26 7.64 -6.77
C ALA A 253 -22.84 7.15 -7.06
N ILE A 254 -22.57 6.80 -8.32
CA ILE A 254 -21.25 6.40 -8.79
C ILE A 254 -20.66 7.58 -9.56
N PHE A 255 -19.58 8.15 -9.03
CA PHE A 255 -18.85 9.24 -9.66
C PHE A 255 -17.52 8.73 -10.20
N LYS A 256 -17.17 9.14 -11.42
CA LYS A 256 -15.85 8.93 -11.99
C LYS A 256 -15.05 10.23 -11.90
N ASP A 257 -13.98 10.19 -11.11
CA ASP A 257 -12.99 11.26 -11.02
C ASP A 257 -11.98 11.09 -12.17
N LYS A 258 -12.03 11.98 -13.16
CA LYS A 258 -11.13 11.96 -14.32
C LYS A 258 -9.67 12.19 -13.94
N ALA A 259 -9.41 13.00 -12.91
CA ALA A 259 -8.04 13.30 -12.48
C ALA A 259 -7.39 12.07 -11.85
N LYS A 260 -8.14 11.31 -11.05
CA LYS A 260 -7.64 10.11 -10.36
C LYS A 260 -7.82 8.81 -11.15
N LYS A 261 -8.58 8.83 -12.26
CA LYS A 261 -9.02 7.63 -13.00
C LYS A 261 -9.67 6.58 -12.07
N LYS A 262 -10.42 7.04 -11.06
CA LYS A 262 -11.08 6.20 -10.05
C LYS A 262 -12.57 6.45 -10.03
N GLU A 263 -13.33 5.41 -9.69
CA GLU A 263 -14.76 5.49 -9.45
C GLU A 263 -15.02 5.44 -7.94
N CYS A 264 -15.87 6.34 -7.46
CA CYS A 264 -16.25 6.47 -6.07
C CYS A 264 -17.76 6.19 -5.94
N ARG A 265 -18.17 5.49 -4.89
CA ARG A 265 -19.57 5.21 -4.57
C ARG A 265 -19.97 6.01 -3.34
N ILE A 266 -20.99 6.83 -3.47
CA ILE A 266 -21.27 7.89 -2.50
C ILE A 266 -22.76 7.88 -2.22
N GLY A 267 -23.11 7.69 -0.94
CA GLY A 267 -24.49 7.77 -0.48
C GLY A 267 -24.91 9.22 -0.23
N ILE A 268 -26.17 9.40 0.12
CA ILE A 268 -26.69 10.68 0.62
C ILE A 268 -25.86 11.12 1.84
N ASN A 269 -25.56 12.42 1.92
CA ASN A 269 -24.66 13.09 2.85
C ASN A 269 -23.16 12.73 2.73
N GLY A 270 -22.78 11.98 1.67
CA GLY A 270 -21.38 11.68 1.39
C GLY A 270 -20.65 12.80 0.64
N VAL A 271 -19.38 13.01 0.98
CA VAL A 271 -18.48 13.96 0.29
C VAL A 271 -17.95 13.33 -0.99
N ILE A 272 -17.98 14.05 -2.10
CA ILE A 272 -17.74 13.46 -3.43
C ILE A 272 -16.29 12.99 -3.64
N SER A 273 -15.32 13.78 -3.20
CA SER A 273 -13.90 13.46 -3.31
C SER A 273 -13.09 14.39 -2.42
N ASN A 274 -11.92 13.93 -1.96
CA ASN A 274 -10.93 14.79 -1.31
C ASN A 274 -10.43 15.93 -2.23
N THR A 275 -10.64 15.86 -3.56
CA THR A 275 -10.33 16.96 -4.48
C THR A 275 -11.37 18.07 -4.46
N VAL A 276 -12.57 17.81 -3.93
CA VAL A 276 -13.67 18.76 -3.84
C VAL A 276 -14.37 18.55 -2.49
N PRO A 277 -13.69 18.86 -1.36
CA PRO A 277 -14.17 18.48 -0.03
C PRO A 277 -15.48 19.15 0.36
N SER A 278 -15.86 20.28 -0.28
CA SER A 278 -17.09 21.01 -0.01
C SER A 278 -18.32 20.52 -0.80
N ALA A 279 -18.19 19.48 -1.63
CA ALA A 279 -19.31 18.96 -2.43
C ALA A 279 -19.96 17.73 -1.77
N ILE A 280 -21.19 17.89 -1.28
CA ILE A 280 -21.96 16.87 -0.55
C ILE A 280 -23.16 16.43 -1.37
N VAL A 281 -23.40 15.13 -1.47
CA VAL A 281 -24.60 14.58 -2.13
C VAL A 281 -25.82 14.77 -1.23
N THR A 282 -26.79 15.59 -1.64
CA THR A 282 -28.02 15.84 -0.85
C THR A 282 -29.17 14.93 -1.25
N GLU A 283 -29.31 14.62 -2.53
CA GLU A 283 -30.41 13.81 -3.06
C GLU A 283 -29.94 12.94 -4.22
N ILE A 284 -30.45 11.71 -4.30
CA ILE A 284 -30.20 10.79 -5.42
C ILE A 284 -31.55 10.37 -5.99
N ASN A 285 -31.90 10.84 -7.20
CA ASN A 285 -33.15 10.50 -7.86
C ASN A 285 -32.87 9.48 -8.97
N GLN A 286 -33.25 8.22 -8.73
CA GLN A 286 -33.06 7.12 -9.67
C GLN A 286 -34.01 7.20 -10.87
N LYS A 287 -35.23 7.73 -10.68
CA LYS A 287 -36.27 7.77 -11.72
C LYS A 287 -35.94 8.78 -12.80
N ASP A 288 -35.45 9.95 -12.39
CA ASP A 288 -35.10 11.07 -13.27
C ASP A 288 -33.60 11.11 -13.60
N GLU A 289 -32.86 10.09 -13.18
CA GLU A 289 -31.43 9.89 -13.43
C GLU A 289 -30.56 11.11 -13.08
N TYR A 290 -30.70 11.69 -11.88
CA TYR A 290 -29.85 12.81 -11.44
C TYR A 290 -29.47 12.73 -9.95
N VAL A 291 -28.45 13.52 -9.58
CA VAL A 291 -28.00 13.69 -8.20
C VAL A 291 -27.90 15.18 -7.88
N ASN A 292 -28.50 15.61 -6.76
CA ASN A 292 -28.33 16.97 -6.26
C ASN A 292 -27.09 17.04 -5.35
N ILE A 293 -26.26 18.05 -5.56
CA ILE A 293 -24.99 18.25 -4.87
C ILE A 293 -24.98 19.63 -4.25
N LEU A 294 -24.80 19.72 -2.94
CA LEU A 294 -24.55 20.98 -2.24
C LEU A 294 -23.07 21.32 -2.35
N TYR A 295 -22.75 22.48 -2.92
CA TYR A 295 -21.39 22.99 -3.04
C TYR A 295 -21.39 24.50 -2.76
N ASN A 296 -20.61 24.95 -1.78
CA ASN A 296 -20.54 26.35 -1.35
C ASN A 296 -21.93 26.97 -1.02
N GLY A 297 -22.82 26.19 -0.40
CA GLY A 297 -24.17 26.64 -0.01
C GLY A 297 -25.22 26.60 -1.14
N GLU A 298 -24.82 26.34 -2.38
CA GLU A 298 -25.73 26.22 -3.53
C GLU A 298 -25.95 24.76 -3.92
N THR A 299 -27.18 24.43 -4.33
CA THR A 299 -27.52 23.07 -4.78
C THR A 299 -27.46 22.98 -6.30
N PHE A 300 -26.67 22.03 -6.81
CA PHE A 300 -26.48 21.78 -8.23
C PHE A 300 -27.05 20.43 -8.63
N LYS A 301 -27.86 20.41 -9.70
CA LYS A 301 -28.39 19.19 -10.29
C LYS A 301 -27.38 18.61 -11.28
N LEU A 302 -26.81 17.44 -10.97
CA LEU A 302 -25.88 16.73 -11.84
C LEU A 302 -26.59 15.55 -12.53
N PRO A 303 -26.90 15.63 -13.83
CA PRO A 303 -27.57 14.54 -14.54
C PRO A 303 -26.64 13.36 -14.76
N LEU A 304 -27.20 12.15 -14.76
CA LEU A 304 -26.52 10.93 -15.16
C LEU A 304 -26.09 11.07 -16.60
N ARG A 305 -24.80 10.85 -16.86
CA ARG A 305 -24.31 10.91 -18.22
C ARG A 305 -24.88 9.72 -19.00
N LYS A 306 -25.87 9.95 -19.87
CA LYS A 306 -26.33 8.95 -20.85
C LYS A 306 -25.09 8.44 -21.59
N TYR A 307 -24.75 7.18 -21.39
CA TYR A 307 -23.57 6.57 -21.99
C TYR A 307 -23.66 6.77 -23.51
N ARG A 308 -22.64 7.39 -24.09
CA ARG A 308 -22.34 7.25 -25.52
C ARG A 308 -22.08 5.77 -25.73
N GLU A 309 -22.95 5.08 -26.47
CA GLU A 309 -23.04 3.61 -26.60
C GLU A 309 -21.75 2.88 -27.06
N GLN A 310 -20.63 3.56 -27.25
CA GLN A 310 -19.50 3.06 -28.05
C GLN A 310 -18.25 2.58 -27.28
N MET A 311 -18.26 2.33 -25.97
CA MET A 311 -16.99 1.92 -25.32
C MET A 311 -16.91 0.63 -24.52
N PHE A 312 -17.99 -0.06 -24.13
CA PHE A 312 -17.83 -1.35 -23.44
C PHE A 312 -18.97 -2.34 -23.70
N THR A 313 -19.02 -2.92 -24.89
CA THR A 313 -19.70 -4.21 -25.10
C THR A 313 -18.81 -5.37 -24.65
N THR A 314 -18.42 -5.40 -23.38
CA THR A 314 -17.96 -6.67 -22.80
C THR A 314 -19.17 -7.39 -22.23
N ARG A 315 -19.81 -8.20 -23.09
CA ARG A 315 -20.63 -9.34 -22.66
C ARG A 315 -19.75 -10.23 -21.75
N LYS A 316 -19.91 -10.11 -20.44
CA LYS A 316 -19.52 -11.15 -19.49
C LYS A 316 -20.69 -11.37 -18.53
N PRO A 317 -21.29 -12.56 -18.49
CA PRO A 317 -22.46 -12.81 -17.66
C PRO A 317 -22.08 -12.83 -16.18
N LEU A 318 -23.00 -12.27 -15.39
CA LEU A 318 -23.10 -12.34 -13.93
C LEU A 318 -22.81 -13.76 -13.41
N THR A 319 -21.63 -13.98 -12.83
CA THR A 319 -21.31 -15.22 -12.08
C THR A 319 -20.72 -14.90 -10.70
N LEU A 320 -21.11 -13.77 -10.12
CA LEU A 320 -20.61 -13.30 -8.81
C LEU A 320 -21.69 -13.06 -7.76
N LEU A 321 -22.88 -13.64 -7.92
CA LEU A 321 -24.00 -13.49 -6.98
C LEU A 321 -24.74 -14.82 -6.80
N THR A 322 -24.25 -15.67 -5.91
CA THR A 322 -25.02 -16.56 -5.01
C THR A 322 -24.02 -17.37 -4.17
N GLY A 323 -23.64 -16.82 -3.02
CA GLY A 323 -22.92 -17.54 -1.96
C GLY A 323 -23.85 -18.46 -1.17
N LEU A 324 -24.56 -19.37 -1.84
CA LEU A 324 -25.28 -20.46 -1.19
C LEU A 324 -24.33 -21.64 -1.04
N ARG A 325 -23.87 -21.86 0.19
CA ARG A 325 -23.19 -23.09 0.60
C ARG A 325 -24.14 -24.27 0.35
N ARG A 326 -23.89 -25.05 -0.70
CA ARG A 326 -24.37 -26.42 -0.75
C ARG A 326 -23.59 -27.24 0.28
N SER A 327 -24.32 -27.90 1.16
CA SER A 327 -23.81 -28.97 2.03
C SER A 327 -23.22 -30.09 1.16
N LYS A 328 -22.11 -30.63 1.65
CA LYS A 328 -21.33 -31.71 1.06
C LYS A 328 -22.10 -33.04 1.25
N PRO A 329 -22.35 -33.87 0.21
CA PRO A 329 -22.63 -35.27 0.44
C PRO A 329 -21.33 -36.02 0.75
N GLU A 330 -21.45 -36.99 1.64
CA GLU A 330 -20.42 -37.91 2.11
C GLU A 330 -19.85 -38.80 1.00
N ASP A 331 -18.55 -39.08 1.16
CA ASP A 331 -17.82 -40.29 0.81
C ASP A 331 -18.08 -41.00 -0.53
N VAL A 332 -17.24 -40.67 -1.52
CA VAL A 332 -16.78 -41.64 -2.54
C VAL A 332 -15.28 -41.41 -2.75
N GLN A 333 -14.48 -42.42 -2.39
CA GLN A 333 -13.05 -42.49 -2.72
C GLN A 333 -12.90 -42.73 -4.23
N PRO A 334 -12.04 -42.00 -4.97
CA PRO A 334 -11.62 -42.43 -6.29
C PRO A 334 -10.37 -43.30 -6.18
N SER A 335 -10.54 -44.55 -6.59
CA SER A 335 -9.48 -45.49 -6.95
C SER A 335 -8.59 -44.90 -8.04
N TYR A 336 -7.29 -44.84 -7.76
CA TYR A 336 -6.28 -44.76 -8.81
C TYR A 336 -6.21 -46.10 -9.53
N ASN A 337 -6.40 -46.08 -10.86
CA ASN A 337 -5.69 -46.87 -11.86
C ASN A 337 -6.42 -46.71 -13.20
N GLN A 338 -5.77 -46.03 -14.14
CA GLN A 338 -5.78 -46.45 -15.54
C GLN A 338 -4.72 -45.64 -16.29
N GLU A 339 -3.67 -46.36 -16.64
CA GLU A 339 -2.70 -46.02 -17.67
C GLU A 339 -3.45 -45.93 -19.00
N GLU A 340 -3.32 -44.81 -19.70
CA GLU A 340 -3.53 -44.76 -21.14
C GLU A 340 -2.21 -44.35 -21.78
N ASN A 341 -1.59 -45.36 -22.40
CA ASN A 341 -0.58 -45.23 -23.43
C ASN A 341 -1.13 -44.35 -24.57
N ILE A 342 -0.40 -43.28 -24.88
CA ILE A 342 -0.44 -42.67 -26.21
C ILE A 342 1.01 -42.56 -26.67
N ASP A 343 1.36 -43.51 -27.53
CA ASP A 343 2.53 -43.45 -28.40
C ASP A 343 2.32 -42.33 -29.43
N GLU A 344 3.01 -41.22 -29.27
CA GLU A 344 3.33 -40.32 -30.39
C GLU A 344 4.80 -39.90 -30.30
N ALA A 345 5.60 -40.55 -31.14
CA ALA A 345 6.97 -40.20 -31.45
C ALA A 345 6.99 -38.84 -32.18
N HIS A 346 7.23 -37.76 -31.44
CA HIS A 346 7.76 -36.52 -31.98
C HIS A 346 9.06 -36.13 -31.28
N ASP A 347 10.12 -36.40 -32.03
CA ASP A 347 11.49 -35.95 -31.86
C ASP A 347 11.56 -34.47 -31.47
N THR A 348 11.65 -34.19 -30.17
CA THR A 348 12.08 -32.89 -29.64
C THR A 348 12.86 -33.12 -28.36
N ASN A 349 14.10 -32.62 -28.33
CA ASN A 349 14.86 -32.38 -27.11
C ASN A 349 13.99 -31.63 -26.08
N SER A 350 13.29 -32.36 -25.22
CA SER A 350 12.43 -31.80 -24.19
C SER A 350 13.33 -31.18 -23.12
N LEU A 351 13.58 -29.88 -23.27
CA LEU A 351 14.18 -29.08 -22.20
C LEU A 351 13.30 -29.23 -20.97
N THR A 352 13.73 -30.04 -20.00
CA THR A 352 13.05 -30.19 -18.72
C THR A 352 13.36 -28.97 -17.86
N LEU A 353 12.35 -28.47 -17.14
CA LEU A 353 12.55 -27.42 -16.15
C LEU A 353 13.42 -27.97 -15.02
N ILE A 354 14.57 -27.38 -14.77
CA ILE A 354 15.39 -27.66 -13.58
C ILE A 354 14.53 -27.34 -12.35
N THR A 355 14.07 -28.33 -11.61
CA THR A 355 13.14 -28.18 -10.47
C THR A 355 13.87 -27.86 -9.16
N GLU A 356 15.11 -28.31 -9.02
CA GLU A 356 15.92 -28.18 -7.81
C GLU A 356 16.32 -26.72 -7.56
N LYS A 357 16.09 -26.23 -6.33
CA LYS A 357 16.44 -24.85 -5.96
C LYS A 357 17.96 -24.69 -5.92
N THR A 358 18.43 -23.58 -6.47
CA THR A 358 19.83 -23.19 -6.36
C THR A 358 20.10 -22.65 -4.96
N GLU A 359 20.99 -23.30 -4.22
CA GLU A 359 21.57 -22.75 -3.00
C GLU A 359 22.67 -21.75 -3.38
N VAL A 360 22.63 -20.56 -2.78
CA VAL A 360 23.61 -19.50 -3.04
C VAL A 360 24.62 -19.53 -1.91
N PRO A 361 25.90 -19.87 -2.16
CA PRO A 361 26.94 -19.77 -1.13
C PRO A 361 27.12 -18.31 -0.69
N GLU A 362 27.45 -18.10 0.58
CA GLU A 362 27.69 -16.75 1.13
C GLU A 362 28.93 -16.10 0.51
N ASP A 363 29.97 -16.90 0.27
CA ASP A 363 31.22 -16.49 -0.35
C ASP A 363 31.35 -17.09 -1.76
N TYR A 364 31.18 -16.26 -2.78
CA TYR A 364 31.43 -16.61 -4.17
C TYR A 364 32.02 -15.42 -4.92
N LYS A 365 32.73 -15.73 -6.00
CA LYS A 365 33.38 -14.73 -6.84
C LYS A 365 32.34 -13.88 -7.57
N LYS A 366 32.26 -12.60 -7.23
CA LYS A 366 31.36 -11.62 -7.87
C LYS A 366 32.04 -10.96 -9.07
N THR A 367 32.24 -11.72 -10.16
CA THR A 367 32.92 -11.26 -11.39
C THR A 367 32.30 -10.02 -12.05
N ILE A 368 30.98 -9.92 -12.03
CA ILE A 368 30.22 -8.75 -12.48
C ILE A 368 29.96 -7.79 -11.31
N GLY A 369 29.72 -8.36 -10.12
CA GLY A 369 29.43 -7.62 -8.90
C GLY A 369 28.03 -7.90 -8.36
N SER A 370 27.43 -6.85 -7.82
CA SER A 370 26.10 -6.80 -7.20
C SER A 370 24.94 -6.95 -8.21
N TYR A 371 23.71 -7.07 -7.69
CA TYR A 371 22.50 -7.17 -8.51
C TYR A 371 22.29 -5.95 -9.42
N SER A 372 22.59 -4.74 -8.93
CA SER A 372 22.48 -3.49 -9.71
C SER A 372 23.47 -3.46 -10.87
N GLU A 373 24.70 -3.93 -10.67
CA GLU A 373 25.70 -4.02 -11.72
C GLU A 373 25.33 -5.07 -12.77
N CYS A 374 24.78 -6.22 -12.35
CA CYS A 374 24.24 -7.22 -13.27
C CYS A 374 23.12 -6.64 -14.16
N ILE A 375 22.15 -5.94 -13.55
CA ILE A 375 21.07 -5.24 -14.28
C ILE A 375 21.64 -4.20 -15.24
N SER A 376 22.63 -3.42 -14.80
CA SER A 376 23.26 -2.37 -15.59
C SER A 376 23.95 -2.93 -16.83
N LYS A 377 24.75 -4.00 -16.68
CA LYS A 377 25.42 -4.67 -17.81
C LYS A 377 24.43 -5.23 -18.83
N ILE A 378 23.34 -5.83 -18.36
CA ILE A 378 22.31 -6.40 -19.24
C ILE A 378 21.40 -5.29 -19.82
N LYS A 379 21.38 -4.09 -19.22
CA LYS A 379 20.57 -2.93 -19.63
C LYS A 379 19.07 -3.23 -19.68
N THR A 380 18.56 -4.00 -18.71
CA THR A 380 17.13 -4.39 -18.67
C THR A 380 16.55 -4.37 -17.27
N TRP A 381 15.25 -4.09 -17.16
CA TRP A 381 14.54 -4.21 -15.90
C TRP A 381 13.94 -5.60 -15.76
N ILE A 382 14.26 -6.23 -14.64
CA ILE A 382 13.86 -7.59 -14.32
C ILE A 382 13.32 -7.62 -12.89
N GLU A 383 12.25 -8.38 -12.69
CA GLU A 383 11.60 -8.55 -11.39
C GLU A 383 11.43 -10.02 -11.05
N LYS A 384 11.44 -10.36 -9.76
CA LYS A 384 11.09 -11.71 -9.31
C LYS A 384 9.64 -12.05 -9.64
N VAL A 385 9.42 -13.28 -10.11
CA VAL A 385 8.06 -13.81 -10.25
C VAL A 385 7.43 -14.00 -8.87
N ASN A 386 6.33 -13.30 -8.64
CA ASN A 386 5.51 -13.43 -7.43
C ASN A 386 4.03 -13.67 -7.82
N LYS A 387 3.17 -13.94 -6.84
CA LYS A 387 1.74 -14.21 -7.09
C LYS A 387 1.02 -13.07 -7.82
N TYR A 388 1.44 -11.82 -7.60
CA TYR A 388 0.87 -10.65 -8.25
C TYR A 388 1.25 -10.58 -9.73
N ASN A 389 2.56 -10.60 -10.03
CA ASN A 389 3.09 -10.54 -11.39
C ASN A 389 2.69 -11.78 -12.21
N LYS A 390 2.66 -12.98 -11.60
CA LYS A 390 2.17 -14.22 -12.24
C LYS A 390 0.76 -14.03 -12.79
N ARG A 391 -0.16 -13.50 -11.99
CA ARG A 391 -1.56 -13.23 -12.41
C ARG A 391 -1.65 -12.11 -13.42
N ARG A 392 -0.95 -11.00 -13.18
CA ARG A 392 -0.96 -9.81 -14.04
C ARG A 392 -0.48 -10.12 -15.45
N PHE A 393 0.58 -10.91 -15.58
CA PHE A 393 1.20 -11.25 -16.87
C PHE A 393 0.78 -12.63 -17.41
N ARG A 394 -0.11 -13.36 -16.70
CA ARG A 394 -0.57 -14.72 -17.05
C ARG A 394 0.59 -15.69 -17.28
N LEU A 395 1.55 -15.69 -16.37
CA LEU A 395 2.74 -16.54 -16.45
C LEU A 395 2.38 -17.97 -16.06
N ASN A 396 2.94 -18.94 -16.78
CA ASN A 396 2.72 -20.37 -16.52
C ASN A 396 3.74 -20.97 -15.54
N VAL A 397 4.72 -20.17 -15.10
CA VAL A 397 5.77 -20.58 -14.16
C VAL A 397 5.58 -19.91 -12.81
N ASP A 398 5.92 -20.63 -11.75
CA ASP A 398 5.85 -20.16 -10.35
C ASP A 398 7.13 -19.48 -9.85
N HIS A 399 8.20 -19.57 -10.62
CA HIS A 399 9.53 -19.08 -10.28
C HIS A 399 10.20 -18.46 -11.51
N GLY A 400 11.32 -17.79 -11.29
CA GLY A 400 12.08 -17.10 -12.32
C GLY A 400 12.07 -15.59 -12.15
N MET A 401 12.71 -14.93 -13.10
CA MET A 401 12.86 -13.48 -13.17
C MET A 401 12.19 -12.99 -14.46
N ILE A 402 11.11 -12.21 -14.35
CA ILE A 402 10.36 -11.69 -15.50
C ILE A 402 11.02 -10.42 -16.04
N ILE A 403 11.20 -10.37 -17.37
CA ILE A 403 11.65 -9.16 -18.07
C ILE A 403 10.49 -8.18 -18.19
N THR A 404 10.54 -7.08 -17.43
CA THR A 404 9.48 -6.06 -17.44
C THR A 404 9.73 -5.01 -18.51
N ARG A 405 10.99 -4.61 -18.71
CA ARG A 405 11.39 -3.65 -19.75
C ARG A 405 12.74 -4.03 -20.36
N LEU A 406 12.81 -3.93 -21.68
CA LEU A 406 14.02 -4.07 -22.47
C LEU A 406 14.42 -2.69 -23.01
N ASN A 407 15.69 -2.34 -22.84
CA ASN A 407 16.30 -1.20 -23.54
C ASN A 407 16.58 -1.60 -25.00
N ARG A 408 16.53 -0.63 -25.93
CA ARG A 408 16.84 -0.84 -27.36
C ARG A 408 18.27 -1.31 -27.60
N VAL A 409 19.19 -0.98 -26.69
CA VAL A 409 20.62 -1.32 -26.78
C VAL A 409 20.97 -2.49 -25.86
N SER A 410 19.99 -3.28 -25.38
CA SER A 410 20.29 -4.40 -24.48
C SER A 410 20.84 -5.62 -25.25
N PRO A 411 21.83 -6.33 -24.69
CA PRO A 411 22.26 -7.62 -25.23
C PRO A 411 21.10 -8.62 -25.37
N LEU A 412 20.15 -8.62 -24.43
CA LEU A 412 18.99 -9.52 -24.47
C LEU A 412 18.11 -9.27 -25.70
N LEU A 413 17.94 -8.01 -26.11
CA LEU A 413 17.15 -7.68 -27.30
C LEU A 413 17.85 -8.18 -28.57
N LYS A 414 19.18 -8.08 -28.65
CA LYS A 414 19.98 -8.60 -29.78
C LYS A 414 19.76 -10.09 -30.00
N VAL A 415 19.55 -10.86 -28.94
CA VAL A 415 19.26 -12.30 -29.04
C VAL A 415 17.76 -12.64 -29.13
N GLY A 416 16.91 -11.64 -29.36
CA GLY A 416 15.48 -11.82 -29.61
C GLY A 416 14.66 -12.14 -28.37
N LEU A 417 15.14 -11.79 -27.17
CA LEU A 417 14.32 -11.81 -25.96
C LEU A 417 13.32 -10.66 -25.96
N GLN A 418 12.15 -10.90 -25.35
CA GLN A 418 11.02 -10.00 -25.39
C GLN A 418 10.53 -9.68 -23.98
N LYS A 419 9.74 -8.60 -23.86
CA LYS A 419 9.05 -8.28 -22.61
C LYS A 419 8.12 -9.45 -22.28
N ARG A 420 8.00 -9.77 -20.98
CA ARG A 420 7.25 -10.91 -20.43
C ARG A 420 7.88 -12.29 -20.59
N ASP A 421 9.05 -12.39 -21.21
CA ASP A 421 9.84 -13.61 -21.06
C ASP A 421 10.25 -13.76 -19.59
N VAL A 422 10.22 -15.00 -19.10
CA VAL A 422 10.65 -15.32 -17.73
C VAL A 422 11.96 -16.08 -17.83
N ILE A 423 13.01 -15.51 -17.26
CA ILE A 423 14.32 -16.17 -17.15
C ILE A 423 14.21 -17.21 -16.04
N VAL A 424 14.43 -18.47 -16.41
CA VAL A 424 14.31 -19.62 -15.51
C VAL A 424 15.67 -20.19 -15.13
N SER A 425 16.65 -20.07 -16.04
CA SER A 425 18.03 -20.50 -15.78
C SER A 425 19.04 -19.65 -16.55
N ILE A 426 20.22 -19.47 -15.95
CA ILE A 426 21.39 -18.82 -16.54
C ILE A 426 22.59 -19.76 -16.32
N GLY A 427 23.32 -20.09 -17.38
CA GLY A 427 24.49 -20.99 -17.31
C GLY A 427 24.18 -22.36 -16.72
N GLY A 428 22.96 -22.87 -16.92
CA GLY A 428 22.50 -24.12 -16.29
C GLY A 428 22.12 -23.99 -14.81
N THR A 429 22.31 -22.83 -14.19
CA THR A 429 21.90 -22.57 -12.81
C THR A 429 20.46 -22.06 -12.79
N ARG A 430 19.60 -22.62 -11.93
CA ARG A 430 18.21 -22.19 -11.81
C ARG A 430 18.13 -20.82 -11.14
N VAL A 431 17.21 -19.98 -11.61
CA VAL A 431 16.99 -18.64 -11.10
C VAL A 431 15.56 -18.53 -10.57
N ASP A 432 15.42 -18.01 -9.35
CA ASP A 432 14.14 -17.85 -8.65
C ASP A 432 14.06 -16.59 -7.78
N SER A 433 15.17 -15.89 -7.60
CA SER A 433 15.30 -14.72 -6.74
C SER A 433 16.43 -13.80 -7.24
N ASN A 434 16.52 -12.60 -6.67
CA ASN A 434 17.57 -11.64 -7.04
C ASN A 434 18.97 -12.17 -6.69
N SER A 435 19.11 -12.90 -5.58
CA SER A 435 20.37 -13.51 -5.17
C SER A 435 20.77 -14.65 -6.10
N THR A 436 19.86 -15.57 -6.43
CA THR A 436 20.15 -16.66 -7.38
C THR A 436 20.41 -16.14 -8.79
N PHE A 437 19.72 -15.07 -9.20
CA PHE A 437 20.02 -14.37 -10.46
C PHE A 437 21.44 -13.81 -10.47
N THR A 438 21.81 -13.07 -9.42
CA THR A 438 23.14 -12.46 -9.30
C THR A 438 24.23 -13.53 -9.27
N TYR A 439 24.03 -14.59 -8.48
CA TYR A 439 24.94 -15.72 -8.40
C TYR A 439 25.09 -16.42 -9.76
N ALA A 440 23.98 -16.80 -10.41
CA ALA A 440 24.00 -17.47 -11.70
C ALA A 440 24.66 -16.63 -12.79
N MET A 441 24.45 -15.31 -12.76
CA MET A 441 25.06 -14.37 -13.71
C MET A 441 26.57 -14.24 -13.50
N ASN A 442 27.02 -14.06 -12.26
CA ASN A 442 28.44 -13.98 -11.92
C ASN A 442 29.16 -15.28 -12.28
N LYS A 443 28.60 -16.43 -11.88
CA LYS A 443 29.13 -17.76 -12.20
C LYS A 443 29.21 -18.00 -13.71
N ALA A 444 28.17 -17.64 -14.45
CA ALA A 444 28.16 -17.80 -15.89
C ALA A 444 29.21 -16.93 -16.60
N CYS A 445 29.57 -15.78 -16.02
CA CYS A 445 30.57 -14.87 -16.58
C CYS A 445 32.01 -15.13 -16.08
N GLU A 446 32.23 -16.13 -15.22
CA GLU A 446 33.58 -16.54 -14.81
C GLU A 446 34.42 -17.01 -15.99
N ASN A 447 33.79 -17.70 -16.95
CA ASN A 447 34.45 -18.31 -18.11
C ASN A 447 34.43 -17.42 -19.36
N GLY A 448 34.01 -16.15 -19.24
CA GLY A 448 33.96 -15.20 -20.35
C GLY A 448 32.68 -14.37 -20.38
N LYS A 449 32.49 -13.60 -21.47
CA LYS A 449 31.34 -12.70 -21.63
C LYS A 449 30.11 -13.36 -22.26
N THR A 450 30.26 -14.57 -22.79
CA THR A 450 29.21 -15.36 -23.44
C THR A 450 28.67 -16.44 -22.51
N PHE A 451 27.35 -16.52 -22.37
CA PHE A 451 26.71 -17.56 -21.57
C PHE A 451 25.34 -17.97 -22.13
N SER A 452 24.86 -19.16 -21.76
CA SER A 452 23.53 -19.64 -22.14
C SER A 452 22.46 -19.22 -21.13
N MET A 453 21.28 -18.87 -21.60
CA MET A 453 20.13 -18.47 -20.81
C MET A 453 18.90 -19.23 -21.28
N THR A 454 18.14 -19.79 -20.35
CA THR A 454 16.88 -20.48 -20.65
C THR A 454 15.71 -19.64 -20.16
N VAL A 455 14.82 -19.30 -21.08
CA VAL A 455 13.63 -18.49 -20.82
C VAL A 455 12.35 -19.27 -21.11
N MET A 456 11.30 -18.98 -20.36
CA MET A 456 9.95 -19.43 -20.63
C MET A 456 9.19 -18.32 -21.36
N ARG A 457 8.73 -18.63 -22.58
CA ARG A 457 7.87 -17.76 -23.39
C ARG A 457 6.53 -18.45 -23.60
N GLY A 458 5.49 -17.93 -22.92
CA GLY A 458 4.19 -18.59 -22.89
C GLY A 458 4.28 -19.94 -22.19
N LYS A 459 4.20 -21.05 -22.94
CA LYS A 459 4.31 -22.43 -22.44
C LYS A 459 5.56 -23.17 -22.95
N LYS A 460 6.40 -22.50 -23.75
CA LYS A 460 7.57 -23.12 -24.37
C LYS A 460 8.85 -22.59 -23.75
N LEU A 461 9.79 -23.50 -23.50
CA LEU A 461 11.15 -23.15 -23.12
C LEU A 461 11.96 -22.80 -24.36
N LYS A 462 12.79 -21.78 -24.24
CA LYS A 462 13.72 -21.35 -25.28
C LYS A 462 15.09 -21.14 -24.65
N LYS A 463 16.09 -21.83 -25.19
CA LYS A 463 17.50 -21.60 -24.83
C LYS A 463 18.10 -20.58 -25.79
N VAL A 464 18.85 -19.62 -25.25
CA VAL A 464 19.36 -18.45 -25.96
C VAL A 464 20.77 -18.17 -25.47
N THR A 465 21.73 -17.91 -26.36
CA THR A 465 23.11 -17.59 -25.98
C THR A 465 23.31 -16.08 -26.01
N VAL A 466 23.67 -15.49 -24.87
CA VAL A 466 23.84 -14.05 -24.69
C VAL A 466 25.33 -13.71 -24.59
N ASN A 467 25.75 -12.67 -25.31
CA ASN A 467 27.08 -12.09 -25.21
C ASN A 467 26.98 -10.70 -24.53
N LEU A 468 27.71 -10.48 -23.45
CA LEU A 468 27.86 -9.15 -22.86
C LEU A 468 28.96 -8.41 -23.62
N GLU A 469 28.67 -7.22 -24.13
CA GLU A 469 29.69 -6.34 -24.73
C GLU A 469 30.52 -5.65 -23.65
#